data_AF-T0KTZ6-F1
#
_entry.id   AF-T0KTZ6-F1
#
_cell.length_a   1.000
_cell.length_b   1.000
_cell.length_c   1.000
_cell.angle_alpha   90.00
_cell.angle_beta   90.00
_cell.angle_gamma   90.00
#
_symmetry.space_group_name_H-M   'P 1'
#
loop_
_entity.id
_entity.type
_entity.pdbx_description
1 polymer ?
#
loop_
_entity_poly.entity_id
_entity_poly.type
_entity_poly.pdbx_seq_one_letter_code
_entity_poly.pdbx_strand_id
1 'polypeptide(L)'
;MPQFLSKGWLFVITTITMGVGIGVLAQPQLIVRFMTVKSKQELNRAVLIGSIFILAMTGIIFIVGALSNAWYFEFNEGKNALQSAGSVGKVIPHFINTAMPKWFAFIFLFALISAAMSTLSSQFHTMGTAVGRDFFEQITTKDYDSVTVTRLGVVIMIIFSVSLAYAFDDEPAIIARSTAIFFALCASIFLPSFIGGLFFRSITKAGAISSMLVGLVVSSFWLLFVHFKEAKSLGLAKAIFGKDSLLSGDIIFVDALIIALPLSIITAIVVSLMTKKMNKKHLDRCFND
;
A
#
# COMPACT_ATOMS: atom_id res chain seq x y z
N MET A 1 6.36 24.16 -8.67
CA MET A 1 5.94 23.31 -7.54
C MET A 1 4.54 23.72 -7.10
N PRO A 2 3.67 22.79 -6.68
CA PRO A 2 2.37 23.15 -6.12
C PRO A 2 2.56 24.06 -4.90
N GLN A 3 1.68 25.05 -4.72
CA GLN A 3 1.72 25.95 -3.56
C GLN A 3 1.62 25.13 -2.27
N PHE A 4 2.36 25.53 -1.23
CA PHE A 4 2.34 24.86 0.07
C PHE A 4 0.91 24.75 0.60
N LEU A 5 0.52 23.56 1.08
CA LEU A 5 -0.84 23.21 1.53
C LEU A 5 -1.96 23.35 0.48
N SER A 6 -1.64 23.57 -0.80
CA SER A 6 -2.65 23.43 -1.85
C SER A 6 -3.17 21.99 -1.94
N LYS A 7 -4.37 21.82 -2.49
CA LYS A 7 -5.00 20.50 -2.71
C LYS A 7 -4.08 19.50 -3.43
N GLY A 8 -3.33 19.97 -4.42
CA GLY A 8 -2.35 19.17 -5.14
C GLY A 8 -1.13 18.81 -4.28
N TRP A 9 -0.65 19.75 -3.45
CA TRP A 9 0.43 19.49 -2.51
C TRP A 9 0.02 18.46 -1.46
N LEU A 10 -1.17 18.60 -0.87
CA LEU A 10 -1.70 17.65 0.12
C LEU A 10 -1.81 16.25 -0.46
N PHE A 11 -2.37 16.12 -1.67
CA PHE A 11 -2.45 14.82 -2.33
C PHE A 11 -1.08 14.20 -2.61
N VAL A 12 -0.13 14.96 -3.17
CA VAL A 12 1.20 14.44 -3.50
C VAL A 12 1.95 14.03 -2.23
N ILE A 13 1.98 14.89 -1.21
CA ILE A 13 2.76 14.61 0.00
C ILE A 13 2.08 13.56 0.87
N THR A 14 0.80 13.72 1.18
CA THR A 14 0.13 12.84 2.14
C THR A 14 -0.23 11.49 1.53
N THR A 15 -0.76 11.44 0.31
CA THR A 15 -1.20 10.18 -0.32
C THR A 15 -0.04 9.49 -1.04
N ILE A 16 0.63 10.19 -1.95
CA ILE A 16 1.62 9.54 -2.83
C ILE A 16 2.96 9.32 -2.11
N THR A 17 3.49 10.32 -1.40
CA THR A 17 4.79 10.20 -0.74
C THR A 17 4.69 9.48 0.60
N MET A 18 3.86 9.99 1.51
CA MET A 18 3.74 9.42 2.86
C MET A 18 2.88 8.15 2.88
N GLY A 19 1.70 8.18 2.27
CA GLY A 19 0.76 7.06 2.20
C GLY A 19 1.42 5.81 1.65
N VAL A 20 1.95 5.89 0.42
CA VAL A 20 2.68 4.78 -0.20
C VAL A 20 4.00 4.50 0.52
N GLY A 21 4.83 5.51 0.78
CA GLY A 21 6.16 5.30 1.36
C GLY A 21 6.14 4.60 2.73
N ILE A 22 5.29 5.07 3.65
CA ILE A 22 5.14 4.48 4.98
C ILE A 22 4.36 3.16 4.88
N GLY A 23 3.35 3.07 4.01
CA GLY A 23 2.54 1.88 3.79
C GLY A 23 3.34 0.64 3.37
N VAL A 24 4.44 0.80 2.63
CA VAL A 24 5.33 -0.31 2.26
C VAL A 24 5.81 -1.09 3.49
N LEU A 25 6.13 -0.39 4.58
CA LEU A 25 6.76 -0.98 5.76
C LEU A 25 5.88 -2.02 6.47
N ALA A 26 4.57 -1.95 6.27
CA ALA A 26 3.57 -2.74 6.99
C ALA A 26 2.91 -3.82 6.13
N GLN A 27 3.46 -4.09 4.94
CA GLN A 27 2.87 -5.03 3.99
C GLN A 27 3.07 -6.50 4.40
N PRO A 28 2.01 -7.32 4.51
CA PRO A 28 2.11 -8.72 4.91
C PRO A 28 3.04 -9.55 4.01
N GLN A 29 2.97 -9.34 2.69
CA GLN A 29 3.78 -10.07 1.71
C GLN A 29 5.29 -9.84 1.88
N LEU A 30 5.71 -8.66 2.34
CA LEU A 30 7.12 -8.37 2.59
C LEU A 30 7.60 -9.08 3.85
N ILE A 31 6.76 -9.13 4.89
CA ILE A 31 7.09 -9.78 6.16
C ILE A 31 7.26 -11.29 5.97
N VAL A 32 6.35 -11.93 5.23
CA VAL A 32 6.49 -13.34 4.88
C VAL A 32 7.81 -13.60 4.18
N ARG A 33 8.23 -12.72 3.25
CA ARG A 33 9.53 -12.83 2.58
C ARG A 33 10.69 -12.63 3.55
N PHE A 34 10.63 -11.67 4.47
CA PHE A 34 11.70 -11.45 5.46
C PHE A 34 11.89 -12.66 6.38
N MET A 35 10.82 -13.38 6.71
CA MET A 35 10.90 -14.63 7.49
C MET A 35 11.58 -15.79 6.74
N THR A 36 11.69 -15.72 5.41
CA THR A 36 12.38 -16.74 4.59
C THR A 36 13.87 -16.46 4.37
N VAL A 37 14.38 -15.33 4.88
CA VAL A 37 15.80 -14.98 4.75
C VAL A 37 16.65 -15.93 5.58
N LYS A 38 17.72 -16.46 4.99
CA LYS A 38 18.55 -17.53 5.57
C LYS A 38 19.27 -17.12 6.85
N SER A 39 19.66 -15.85 6.99
CA SER A 39 20.43 -15.39 8.14
C SER A 39 20.33 -13.87 8.35
N LYS A 40 20.66 -13.43 9.57
CA LYS A 40 20.72 -12.02 9.96
C LYS A 40 21.77 -11.24 9.17
N GLN A 41 22.89 -11.87 8.77
CA GLN A 41 23.93 -11.22 7.97
C GLN A 41 23.42 -10.85 6.57
N GLU A 42 22.63 -11.73 5.95
CA GLU A 42 22.04 -11.47 4.64
C GLU A 42 21.01 -10.33 4.72
N LEU A 43 20.22 -10.28 5.81
CA LEU A 43 19.31 -9.16 6.05
C LEU A 43 20.07 -7.83 6.19
N ASN A 44 21.15 -7.79 6.98
CA ASN A 44 21.96 -6.59 7.17
C ASN A 44 22.61 -6.10 5.86
N ARG A 45 23.10 -7.02 5.01
CA ARG A 45 23.63 -6.68 3.68
C ARG A 45 22.54 -6.11 2.78
N ALA A 46 21.35 -6.70 2.80
CA ALA A 46 20.22 -6.25 2.00
C ALA A 46 19.77 -4.83 2.35
N VAL A 47 19.87 -4.40 3.62
CA VAL A 47 19.49 -3.04 4.04
C VAL A 47 20.31 -1.96 3.29
N LEU A 48 21.63 -2.11 3.19
CA LEU A 48 22.48 -1.12 2.53
C LEU A 48 22.18 -1.05 1.03
N ILE A 49 22.19 -2.20 0.36
CA ILE A 49 21.96 -2.31 -1.08
C ILE A 49 20.55 -1.80 -1.41
N GLY A 50 19.55 -2.21 -0.63
CA GLY A 50 18.16 -1.78 -0.77
C GLY A 50 17.99 -0.28 -0.58
N SER A 51 18.67 0.32 0.40
CA SER A 51 18.59 1.77 0.65
C SER A 51 19.12 2.60 -0.51
N ILE A 52 20.29 2.23 -1.05
CA ILE A 52 20.88 2.90 -2.23
C ILE A 52 19.96 2.71 -3.45
N PHE A 53 19.46 1.49 -3.65
CA PHE A 53 18.57 1.18 -4.76
C PHE A 53 17.26 1.97 -4.69
N ILE A 54 16.61 2.04 -3.53
CA ILE A 54 15.38 2.80 -3.32
C ILE A 54 15.61 4.29 -3.58
N LEU A 55 16.72 4.85 -3.07
CA LEU A 55 17.06 6.26 -3.29
C LEU A 55 17.27 6.54 -4.77
N ALA A 56 18.04 5.70 -5.46
CA ALA A 56 18.29 5.83 -6.90
C ALA A 56 16.99 5.71 -7.71
N MET A 57 16.18 4.68 -7.45
CA MET A 57 14.92 4.45 -8.17
C MET A 57 13.91 5.59 -7.97
N THR A 58 13.82 6.12 -6.75
CA THR A 58 12.98 7.28 -6.45
C THR A 58 13.41 8.48 -7.28
N GLY A 59 14.71 8.79 -7.32
CA GLY A 59 15.26 9.86 -8.16
C GLY A 59 14.95 9.67 -9.64
N ILE A 60 15.17 8.45 -10.17
CA ILE A 60 14.91 8.13 -11.58
C ILE A 60 13.44 8.37 -11.95
N ILE A 61 12.49 7.84 -11.16
CA ILE A 61 11.06 7.93 -11.48
C ILE A 61 10.58 9.39 -11.50
N PHE A 62 10.98 10.20 -10.52
CA PHE A 62 10.58 11.61 -10.47
C PHE A 62 11.23 12.45 -11.58
N ILE A 63 12.51 12.19 -11.90
CA ILE A 63 13.21 12.87 -12.98
C ILE A 63 12.60 12.51 -14.34
N VAL A 64 12.35 11.22 -14.60
CA VAL A 64 11.74 10.77 -15.86
C VAL A 64 10.37 11.41 -16.05
N GLY A 65 9.52 11.43 -15.02
CA GLY A 65 8.21 12.08 -15.11
C GLY A 65 8.30 13.59 -15.43
N ALA A 66 9.23 14.29 -14.78
CA ALA A 66 9.45 15.72 -15.03
C ALA A 66 10.03 16.00 -16.42
N LEU A 67 11.03 15.22 -16.86
CA LEU A 67 11.65 15.35 -18.17
C LEU A 67 10.70 14.99 -19.30
N SER A 68 9.86 13.96 -19.15
CA SER A 68 8.81 13.67 -20.12
C SER A 68 7.86 14.86 -20.29
N ASN A 69 7.51 15.55 -19.20
CA ASN A 69 6.69 16.75 -19.29
C ASN A 69 7.40 17.93 -19.97
N ALA A 70 8.70 18.12 -19.74
CA ALA A 70 9.49 19.12 -20.45
C ALA A 70 9.57 18.81 -21.96
N TRP A 71 9.75 17.55 -22.33
CA TRP A 71 9.77 17.12 -23.72
C TRP A 71 8.44 17.38 -24.43
N TYR A 72 7.29 17.09 -23.81
CA TYR A 72 5.99 17.42 -24.40
C TYR A 72 5.81 18.92 -24.61
N PHE A 73 6.27 19.73 -23.66
CA PHE A 73 6.18 21.18 -23.79
C PHE A 73 6.98 21.69 -24.99
N GLU A 74 8.18 21.16 -25.22
CA GLU A 74 9.04 21.57 -26.33
C GLU A 74 8.57 21.02 -27.68
N PHE A 75 8.15 19.76 -27.74
CA PHE A 75 7.91 19.04 -29.00
C PHE A 75 6.43 18.83 -29.35
N ASN A 76 5.48 19.23 -28.50
CA ASN A 76 4.05 19.02 -28.72
C ASN A 76 3.22 20.31 -28.52
N GLU A 77 3.62 21.38 -29.21
CA GLU A 77 2.88 22.66 -29.25
C GLU A 77 2.68 23.30 -27.86
N GLY A 78 3.62 23.13 -26.93
CA GLY A 78 3.49 23.67 -25.57
C GLY A 78 2.47 22.94 -24.68
N LYS A 79 1.89 21.82 -25.14
CA LYS A 79 0.98 21.00 -24.33
C LYS A 79 1.78 20.26 -23.27
N ASN A 80 1.26 20.21 -22.05
CA ASN A 80 1.85 19.41 -21.00
C ASN A 80 1.62 17.91 -21.24
N ALA A 81 2.31 17.05 -20.48
CA ALA A 81 2.22 15.60 -20.63
C ALA A 81 0.80 15.04 -20.49
N LEU A 82 0.02 15.61 -19.56
CA LEU A 82 -1.34 15.18 -19.29
C LEU A 82 -2.30 15.53 -20.43
N GLN A 83 -2.17 16.74 -21.00
CA GLN A 83 -2.94 17.19 -22.16
C GLN A 83 -2.61 16.35 -23.40
N SER A 84 -1.34 15.96 -23.55
CA SER A 84 -0.88 15.17 -24.69
C SER A 84 -1.35 13.72 -24.61
N ALA A 85 -1.28 13.08 -23.44
CA ALA A 85 -1.62 11.67 -23.26
C ALA A 85 -3.09 11.41 -22.87
N GLY A 86 -3.84 12.45 -22.50
CA GLY A 86 -5.25 12.39 -22.10
C GLY A 86 -5.50 11.88 -20.67
N SER A 87 -4.61 11.04 -20.12
CA SER A 87 -4.69 10.60 -18.73
C SER A 87 -3.32 10.32 -18.11
N VAL A 88 -3.21 10.45 -16.79
CA VAL A 88 -1.94 10.29 -16.05
C VAL A 88 -1.31 8.92 -16.31
N GLY A 89 -2.12 7.85 -16.35
CA GLY A 89 -1.63 6.48 -16.60
C GLY A 89 -1.11 6.24 -18.02
N LYS A 90 -1.49 7.08 -18.99
CA LYS A 90 -1.06 6.96 -20.40
C LYS A 90 0.18 7.79 -20.72
N VAL A 91 0.62 8.67 -19.83
CA VAL A 91 1.73 9.61 -20.08
C VAL A 91 3.02 8.90 -20.51
N ILE A 92 3.49 7.94 -19.72
CA ILE A 92 4.74 7.23 -19.99
C ILE A 92 4.62 6.29 -21.20
N PRO A 93 3.56 5.46 -21.34
CA PRO A 93 3.36 4.66 -22.54
C PRO A 93 3.29 5.51 -23.82
N HIS A 94 2.57 6.63 -23.79
CA HIS A 94 2.48 7.55 -24.94
C HIS A 94 3.86 8.14 -25.24
N PHE A 95 4.58 8.60 -24.22
CA PHE A 95 5.92 9.19 -24.37
C PHE A 95 6.90 8.21 -25.01
N ILE A 96 6.88 6.95 -24.58
CA ILE A 96 7.75 5.92 -25.16
C ILE A 96 7.42 5.66 -26.63
N ASN A 97 6.13 5.62 -26.99
CA ASN A 97 5.73 5.40 -28.38
C ASN A 97 6.02 6.60 -29.30
N THR A 98 6.07 7.83 -28.78
CA THR A 98 6.30 9.04 -29.58
C THR A 98 7.75 9.51 -29.59
N ALA A 99 8.46 9.38 -28.46
CA ALA A 99 9.78 9.99 -28.25
C ALA A 99 10.94 8.99 -28.34
N MET A 100 10.68 7.69 -28.23
CA MET A 100 11.74 6.67 -28.17
C MET A 100 11.79 5.82 -29.45
N PRO A 101 12.94 5.20 -29.76
CA PRO A 101 13.04 4.24 -30.86
C PRO A 101 12.09 3.05 -30.66
N LYS A 102 11.52 2.54 -31.75
CA LYS A 102 10.53 1.44 -31.72
C LYS A 102 11.00 0.20 -30.94
N TRP A 103 12.29 -0.13 -30.99
CA TRP A 103 12.84 -1.29 -30.27
C TRP A 103 12.74 -1.13 -28.74
N PHE A 104 12.83 0.10 -28.24
CA PHE A 104 12.77 0.39 -26.81
C PHE A 104 11.38 0.13 -26.23
N ALA A 105 10.32 0.37 -27.00
CA ALA A 105 8.95 0.08 -26.57
C ALA A 105 8.75 -1.39 -26.22
N PHE A 106 9.37 -2.33 -26.96
CA PHE A 106 9.30 -3.75 -26.64
C PHE A 106 10.04 -4.09 -25.34
N ILE A 107 11.25 -3.55 -25.15
CA ILE A 107 12.01 -3.76 -23.91
C ILE A 107 11.25 -3.20 -22.72
N PHE A 108 10.70 -1.99 -22.85
CA PHE A 108 9.88 -1.38 -21.80
C PHE A 108 8.66 -2.25 -21.47
N LEU A 109 7.94 -2.75 -22.47
CA LEU A 109 6.78 -3.61 -22.26
C LEU A 109 7.17 -4.91 -21.54
N PHE A 110 8.26 -5.56 -21.94
CA PHE A 110 8.73 -6.77 -21.27
C PHE A 110 9.18 -6.50 -19.83
N ALA A 111 9.89 -5.40 -19.58
CA ALA A 111 10.29 -5.00 -18.25
C ALA A 111 9.07 -4.70 -17.35
N LEU A 112 8.07 -4.01 -17.89
CA LEU A 112 6.81 -3.69 -17.19
C LEU A 112 6.04 -4.96 -16.82
N ILE A 113 5.87 -5.89 -17.77
CA ILE A 113 5.20 -7.17 -17.53
C ILE A 113 5.98 -8.00 -16.50
N SER A 114 7.30 -8.07 -16.63
CA SER A 114 8.16 -8.79 -15.67
C SER A 114 8.02 -8.25 -14.25
N ALA A 115 8.07 -6.92 -14.08
CA ALA A 115 7.88 -6.27 -12.79
C ALA A 115 6.48 -6.54 -12.22
N ALA A 116 5.43 -6.44 -13.04
CA ALA A 116 4.07 -6.74 -12.63
C ALA A 116 3.91 -8.20 -12.18
N MET A 117 4.44 -9.16 -12.94
CA MET A 117 4.37 -10.60 -12.62
C MET A 117 5.10 -10.93 -11.31
N SER A 118 6.26 -10.32 -11.06
CA SER A 118 7.01 -10.50 -9.81
C SER A 118 6.21 -10.04 -8.57
N THR A 119 5.41 -8.98 -8.73
CA THR A 119 4.56 -8.43 -7.67
C THR A 119 3.29 -9.27 -7.50
N LEU A 120 2.59 -9.55 -8.61
CA LEU A 120 1.36 -10.34 -8.62
C LEU A 120 1.58 -11.73 -7.99
N SER A 121 2.68 -12.39 -8.32
CA SER A 121 3.03 -13.70 -7.73
C SER A 121 3.09 -13.65 -6.20
N SER A 122 3.74 -12.63 -5.60
CA SER A 122 3.71 -12.44 -4.14
C SER A 122 2.32 -12.19 -3.60
N GLN A 123 1.55 -11.29 -4.24
CA GLN A 123 0.23 -10.91 -3.73
C GLN A 123 -0.73 -12.10 -3.76
N PHE A 124 -0.76 -12.83 -4.87
CA PHE A 124 -1.59 -14.04 -4.98
C PHE A 124 -1.17 -15.11 -3.98
N HIS A 125 0.14 -15.30 -3.78
CA HIS A 125 0.62 -16.22 -2.76
C HIS A 125 0.17 -15.80 -1.36
N THR A 126 0.37 -14.54 -0.97
CA THR A 126 -0.02 -14.02 0.34
C THR A 126 -1.53 -14.09 0.57
N MET A 127 -2.35 -13.75 -0.42
CA MET A 127 -3.81 -13.89 -0.34
C MET A 127 -4.24 -15.36 -0.19
N GLY A 128 -3.64 -16.26 -0.96
CA GLY A 128 -3.92 -17.69 -0.86
C GLY A 128 -3.49 -18.31 0.48
N THR A 129 -2.33 -17.90 1.01
CA THR A 129 -1.88 -18.33 2.34
C THR A 129 -2.78 -17.78 3.43
N ALA A 130 -3.28 -16.55 3.31
CA ALA A 130 -4.23 -16.00 4.27
C ALA A 130 -5.54 -16.81 4.30
N VAL A 131 -6.07 -17.17 3.13
CA VAL A 131 -7.27 -18.04 3.05
C VAL A 131 -7.01 -19.41 3.69
N GLY A 132 -5.88 -20.06 3.38
CA GLY A 132 -5.59 -21.40 3.88
C GLY A 132 -5.15 -21.47 5.34
N ARG A 133 -4.21 -20.61 5.75
CA ARG A 133 -3.55 -20.64 7.06
C ARG A 133 -4.21 -19.73 8.09
N ASP A 134 -4.69 -18.56 7.69
CA ASP A 134 -5.26 -17.61 8.65
C ASP A 134 -6.76 -17.84 8.87
N PHE A 135 -7.51 -18.20 7.81
CA PHE A 135 -8.94 -18.48 7.90
C PHE A 135 -9.26 -19.97 8.05
N PHE A 136 -8.87 -20.80 7.08
CA PHE A 136 -9.31 -22.20 7.06
C PHE A 136 -8.74 -23.02 8.23
N GLU A 137 -7.45 -22.85 8.54
CA GLU A 137 -6.80 -23.52 9.69
C GLU A 137 -7.42 -23.14 11.04
N GLN A 138 -7.90 -21.90 11.20
CA GLN A 138 -8.52 -21.46 12.46
C GLN A 138 -9.95 -22.01 12.65
N ILE A 139 -10.64 -22.33 11.56
CA ILE A 139 -12.05 -22.76 11.60
C ILE A 139 -12.16 -24.29 11.58
N THR A 140 -11.21 -24.99 10.94
CA THR A 140 -11.24 -26.44 10.81
C THR A 140 -10.35 -27.11 11.87
N THR A 141 -10.86 -28.18 12.47
CA THR A 141 -10.10 -29.03 13.41
C THR A 141 -9.68 -30.37 12.80
N LYS A 142 -10.02 -30.60 11.53
CA LYS A 142 -9.71 -31.82 10.79
C LYS A 142 -8.31 -31.75 10.20
N ASP A 143 -7.66 -32.89 10.02
CA ASP A 143 -6.46 -32.97 9.18
C ASP A 143 -6.82 -32.64 7.73
N TYR A 144 -6.03 -31.78 7.11
CA TYR A 144 -6.16 -31.39 5.71
C TYR A 144 -4.79 -31.14 5.09
N ASP A 145 -4.72 -31.29 3.77
CA ASP A 145 -3.52 -30.89 3.05
C ASP A 145 -3.47 -29.36 2.90
N SER A 146 -2.69 -28.74 3.78
CA SER A 146 -2.48 -27.29 3.79
C SER A 146 -1.97 -26.73 2.46
N VAL A 147 -1.21 -27.50 1.69
CA VAL A 147 -0.69 -27.07 0.39
C VAL A 147 -1.84 -26.99 -0.62
N THR A 148 -2.68 -28.02 -0.68
CA THR A 148 -3.84 -28.03 -1.58
C THR A 148 -4.85 -26.94 -1.24
N VAL A 149 -5.18 -26.74 0.04
CA VAL A 149 -6.08 -25.65 0.48
C VAL A 149 -5.51 -24.28 0.10
N THR A 150 -4.22 -24.06 0.36
CA THR A 150 -3.55 -22.80 -0.03
C THR A 150 -3.59 -22.60 -1.55
N ARG A 151 -3.30 -23.63 -2.35
CA ARG A 151 -3.36 -23.55 -3.83
C ARG A 151 -4.76 -23.23 -4.34
N LEU A 152 -5.80 -23.85 -3.77
CA LEU A 152 -7.18 -23.52 -4.08
C LEU A 152 -7.51 -22.07 -3.70
N GLY A 153 -7.07 -21.61 -2.53
CA GLY A 153 -7.16 -20.22 -2.12
C GLY A 153 -6.51 -19.25 -3.11
N VAL A 154 -5.30 -19.56 -3.58
CA VAL A 154 -4.61 -18.78 -4.63
C VAL A 154 -5.47 -18.70 -5.90
N VAL A 155 -5.98 -19.82 -6.40
CA VAL A 155 -6.79 -19.86 -7.63
C VAL A 155 -8.08 -19.04 -7.46
N ILE A 156 -8.79 -19.19 -6.35
CA ILE A 156 -10.01 -18.43 -6.04
C ILE A 156 -9.70 -16.93 -6.02
N MET A 157 -8.63 -16.53 -5.36
CA MET A 157 -8.25 -15.11 -5.26
C MET A 157 -7.78 -14.51 -6.59
N ILE A 158 -7.14 -15.31 -7.46
CA ILE A 158 -6.82 -14.90 -8.84
C ILE A 158 -8.11 -14.66 -9.62
N ILE A 159 -9.06 -15.61 -9.61
CA ILE A 159 -10.34 -15.46 -10.32
C ILE A 159 -11.08 -14.21 -9.82
N PHE A 160 -11.12 -14.00 -8.51
CA PHE A 160 -11.73 -12.82 -7.90
C PHE A 160 -11.04 -11.52 -8.34
N SER A 161 -9.72 -11.46 -8.29
CA SER A 161 -8.94 -10.27 -8.68
C SER A 161 -9.09 -9.95 -10.17
N VAL A 162 -9.08 -10.95 -11.04
CA VAL A 162 -9.28 -10.78 -12.49
C VAL A 162 -10.71 -10.31 -12.78
N SER A 163 -11.71 -10.89 -12.11
CA SER A 163 -13.11 -10.46 -12.24
C SER A 163 -13.30 -9.00 -11.84
N LEU A 164 -12.65 -8.59 -10.73
CA LEU A 164 -12.67 -7.20 -10.27
C LEU A 164 -11.95 -6.26 -11.25
N ALA A 165 -10.84 -6.71 -11.84
CA ALA A 165 -10.13 -5.93 -12.85
C ALA A 165 -11.02 -5.64 -14.07
N TYR A 166 -11.73 -6.64 -14.59
CA TYR A 166 -12.69 -6.44 -15.69
C TYR A 166 -13.88 -5.55 -15.30
N ALA A 167 -14.35 -5.65 -14.05
CA ALA A 167 -15.46 -4.81 -13.57
C ALA A 167 -15.10 -3.31 -13.51
N PHE A 168 -13.80 -2.97 -13.46
CA PHE A 168 -13.31 -1.60 -13.40
C PHE A 168 -12.45 -1.19 -14.61
N ASP A 169 -12.55 -1.89 -15.75
CA ASP A 169 -11.73 -1.64 -16.93
C ASP A 169 -11.90 -0.19 -17.45
N ASP A 170 -13.11 0.36 -17.35
CA ASP A 170 -13.43 1.74 -17.76
C ASP A 170 -12.91 2.82 -16.78
N GLU A 171 -12.44 2.45 -15.59
CA GLU A 171 -11.94 3.37 -14.56
C GLU A 171 -10.45 3.16 -14.24
N PRO A 172 -9.51 3.46 -15.15
CA PRO A 172 -8.08 3.20 -14.93
C PRO A 172 -7.49 3.95 -13.72
N ALA A 173 -8.12 5.05 -13.30
CA ALA A 173 -7.73 5.78 -12.09
C ALA A 173 -7.99 4.98 -10.80
N ILE A 174 -8.82 3.93 -10.83
CA ILE A 174 -9.10 3.12 -9.64
C ILE A 174 -7.87 2.38 -9.16
N ILE A 175 -6.98 1.94 -10.06
CA ILE A 175 -5.80 1.14 -9.70
C ILE A 175 -4.89 1.90 -8.73
N ALA A 176 -4.59 3.17 -9.05
CA ALA A 176 -3.77 4.02 -8.19
C ALA A 176 -4.46 4.31 -6.85
N ARG A 177 -5.79 4.45 -6.84
CA ARG A 177 -6.59 4.70 -5.64
C ARG A 177 -6.66 3.47 -4.73
N SER A 178 -6.95 2.29 -5.29
CA SER A 178 -6.92 1.00 -4.58
C SER A 178 -5.55 0.73 -3.97
N THR A 179 -4.48 1.12 -4.66
CA THR A 179 -3.12 1.08 -4.12
C THR A 179 -3.00 2.01 -2.92
N ALA A 180 -3.39 3.29 -3.03
CA ALA A 180 -3.33 4.22 -1.89
C ALA A 180 -4.14 3.71 -0.67
N ILE A 181 -5.36 3.21 -0.90
CA ILE A 181 -6.22 2.60 0.12
C ILE A 181 -5.49 1.45 0.83
N PHE A 182 -4.93 0.52 0.07
CA PHE A 182 -4.24 -0.65 0.63
C PHE A 182 -3.06 -0.23 1.51
N PHE A 183 -2.24 0.71 1.06
CA PHE A 183 -1.06 1.16 1.78
C PHE A 183 -1.40 1.93 3.06
N ALA A 184 -2.40 2.82 3.01
CA ALA A 184 -2.88 3.55 4.18
C ALA A 184 -3.48 2.60 5.24
N LEU A 185 -4.26 1.60 4.80
CA LEU A 185 -4.80 0.55 5.66
C LEU A 185 -3.68 -0.28 6.30
N CYS A 186 -2.74 -0.80 5.50
CA CYS A 186 -1.63 -1.59 6.01
C CYS A 186 -0.80 -0.84 7.05
N ALA A 187 -0.42 0.41 6.75
CA ALA A 187 0.31 1.25 7.69
C ALA A 187 -0.46 1.40 9.01
N SER A 188 -1.73 1.79 8.93
CA SER A 188 -2.51 2.12 10.12
C SER A 188 -2.83 0.88 10.96
N ILE A 189 -3.06 -0.27 10.34
CA ILE A 189 -3.42 -1.51 11.05
C ILE A 189 -2.18 -2.16 11.66
N PHE A 190 -1.14 -2.39 10.86
CA PHE A 190 -0.08 -3.31 11.24
C PHE A 190 1.19 -2.63 11.76
N LEU A 191 1.52 -1.44 11.26
CA LEU A 191 2.80 -0.78 11.58
C LEU A 191 2.99 -0.56 13.09
N PRO A 192 2.00 -0.05 13.86
CA PRO A 192 2.19 0.18 15.29
C PRO A 192 2.38 -1.13 16.06
N SER A 193 1.68 -2.18 15.68
CA SER A 193 1.81 -3.51 16.29
C SER A 193 3.16 -4.16 15.98
N PHE A 194 3.67 -4.03 14.75
CA PHE A 194 4.98 -4.55 14.38
C PHE A 194 6.11 -3.81 15.08
N ILE A 195 6.13 -2.47 15.02
CA ILE A 195 7.15 -1.66 15.72
C ILE A 195 7.06 -1.92 17.22
N GLY A 196 5.84 -1.95 17.76
CA GLY A 196 5.57 -2.25 19.15
C GLY A 196 6.15 -3.59 19.59
N GLY A 197 5.86 -4.67 18.86
CA GLY A 197 6.32 -6.02 19.20
C GLY A 197 7.82 -6.22 19.04
N LEU A 198 8.47 -5.54 18.09
CA LEU A 198 9.90 -5.68 17.82
C LEU A 198 10.79 -4.85 18.75
N PHE A 199 10.37 -3.63 19.10
CA PHE A 199 11.24 -2.68 19.79
C PHE A 199 10.82 -2.39 21.24
N PHE A 200 9.59 -2.70 21.64
CA PHE A 200 9.07 -2.31 22.95
C PHE A 200 8.59 -3.50 23.78
N ARG A 201 9.28 -3.76 24.89
CA ARG A 201 8.88 -4.78 25.88
C ARG A 201 7.55 -4.47 26.60
N SER A 202 7.05 -3.24 26.47
CA SER A 202 5.83 -2.77 27.16
C SER A 202 4.54 -3.06 26.40
N ILE A 203 4.61 -3.38 25.10
CA ILE A 203 3.40 -3.60 24.29
C ILE A 203 2.73 -4.91 24.67
N THR A 204 1.40 -4.86 24.84
CA THR A 204 0.58 -6.01 25.21
C THR A 204 -0.23 -6.53 24.02
N LYS A 205 -0.68 -7.79 24.10
CA LYS A 205 -1.60 -8.38 23.10
C LYS A 205 -2.86 -7.53 22.93
N ALA A 206 -3.43 -7.05 24.04
CA ALA A 206 -4.63 -6.21 24.01
C ALA A 206 -4.36 -4.85 23.36
N GLY A 207 -3.19 -4.25 23.61
CA GLY A 207 -2.77 -3.02 22.96
C GLY A 207 -2.58 -3.17 21.45
N ALA A 208 -1.94 -4.25 21.01
CA ALA A 208 -1.75 -4.55 19.59
C ALA A 208 -3.10 -4.77 18.86
N ILE A 209 -4.00 -5.59 19.42
CA ILE A 209 -5.32 -5.83 18.81
C ILE A 209 -6.16 -4.55 18.76
N SER A 210 -6.18 -3.77 19.85
CA SER A 210 -6.95 -2.52 19.90
C SER A 210 -6.41 -1.50 18.90
N SER A 211 -5.08 -1.40 18.78
CA SER A 211 -4.42 -0.60 17.75
C SER A 211 -4.86 -1.02 16.34
N MET A 212 -4.75 -2.31 16.02
CA MET A 212 -5.17 -2.83 14.71
C MET A 212 -6.62 -2.50 14.38
N LEU A 213 -7.53 -2.64 15.36
CA LEU A 213 -8.94 -2.32 15.19
C LEU A 213 -9.17 -0.82 14.97
N VAL A 214 -8.52 0.05 15.75
CA VAL A 214 -8.61 1.51 15.57
C VAL A 214 -8.05 1.92 14.22
N GLY A 215 -6.89 1.39 13.83
CA GLY A 215 -6.29 1.62 12.51
C GLY A 215 -7.23 1.23 11.37
N LEU A 216 -7.86 0.06 11.46
CA LEU A 216 -8.83 -0.43 10.48
C LEU A 216 -10.06 0.47 10.40
N VAL A 217 -10.69 0.76 11.54
CA VAL A 217 -11.95 1.51 11.60
C VAL A 217 -11.74 2.96 11.16
N VAL A 218 -10.71 3.64 11.68
CA VAL A 218 -10.45 5.04 11.36
C VAL A 218 -10.02 5.19 9.91
N SER A 219 -9.13 4.33 9.41
CA SER A 219 -8.68 4.40 8.01
C SER A 219 -9.83 4.09 7.05
N SER A 220 -10.63 3.05 7.32
CA SER A 220 -11.81 2.73 6.52
C SER A 220 -12.83 3.87 6.56
N PHE A 221 -13.14 4.41 7.74
CA PHE A 221 -14.05 5.54 7.86
C PHE A 221 -13.57 6.76 7.05
N TRP A 222 -12.29 7.08 7.15
CA TRP A 222 -11.70 8.21 6.44
C TRP A 222 -11.76 8.02 4.92
N LEU A 223 -11.42 6.83 4.41
CA LEU A 223 -11.43 6.54 2.98
C LEU A 223 -12.85 6.45 2.40
N LEU A 224 -13.79 5.88 3.15
CA LEU A 224 -15.17 5.68 2.69
C LEU A 224 -16.02 6.95 2.75
N PHE A 225 -15.75 7.85 3.72
CA PHE A 225 -16.63 8.98 4.01
C PHE A 225 -15.98 10.36 3.94
N VAL A 226 -14.65 10.47 4.02
CA VAL A 226 -13.96 11.78 4.15
C VAL A 226 -13.09 12.10 2.94
N HIS A 227 -12.17 11.21 2.59
CA HIS A 227 -11.18 11.47 1.54
C HIS A 227 -11.87 11.49 0.17
N PHE A 228 -11.86 12.64 -0.49
CA PHE A 228 -12.80 12.96 -1.56
C PHE A 228 -12.68 12.03 -2.77
N LYS A 229 -11.46 11.65 -3.16
CA LYS A 229 -11.24 10.84 -4.38
C LYS A 229 -11.78 9.41 -4.25
N GLU A 230 -11.71 8.85 -3.05
CA GLU A 230 -12.06 7.48 -2.70
C GLU A 230 -13.54 7.43 -2.32
N ALA A 231 -14.00 8.33 -1.43
CA ALA A 231 -15.40 8.42 -1.04
C ALA A 231 -16.32 8.65 -2.25
N LYS A 232 -15.93 9.54 -3.17
CA LYS A 232 -16.67 9.78 -4.42
C LYS A 232 -16.68 8.56 -5.33
N SER A 233 -15.58 7.83 -5.44
CA SER A 233 -15.47 6.65 -6.31
C SER A 233 -16.27 5.47 -5.79
N LEU A 234 -16.22 5.25 -4.48
CA LEU A 234 -16.90 4.14 -3.83
C LEU A 234 -18.40 4.42 -3.68
N GLY A 235 -18.82 5.68 -3.68
CA GLY A 235 -20.22 6.10 -3.73
C GLY A 235 -21.00 5.89 -2.43
N LEU A 236 -20.41 5.27 -1.40
CA LEU A 236 -21.07 4.99 -0.12
C LEU A 236 -21.48 6.26 0.63
N ALA A 237 -20.61 7.28 0.68
CA ALA A 237 -20.94 8.56 1.30
C ALA A 237 -22.17 9.21 0.63
N LYS A 238 -22.24 9.14 -0.70
CA LYS A 238 -23.35 9.67 -1.48
C LYS A 238 -24.64 8.87 -1.25
N ALA A 239 -24.55 7.55 -1.19
CA ALA A 239 -25.70 6.68 -0.95
C ALA A 239 -26.34 6.90 0.44
N ILE A 240 -25.51 7.14 1.47
CA ILE A 240 -25.99 7.26 2.86
C ILE A 240 -26.33 8.70 3.23
N PHE A 241 -25.49 9.67 2.83
CA PHE A 241 -25.58 11.06 3.28
C PHE A 241 -25.95 12.06 2.17
N GLY A 242 -26.10 11.61 0.93
CA GLY A 242 -26.40 12.47 -0.21
C GLY A 242 -25.25 13.42 -0.63
N LYS A 243 -24.05 13.25 -0.07
CA LYS A 243 -22.86 14.08 -0.34
C LYS A 243 -21.66 13.21 -0.71
N ASP A 244 -20.79 13.72 -1.59
CA ASP A 244 -19.58 13.00 -2.03
C ASP A 244 -18.53 12.85 -0.92
N SER A 245 -18.57 13.69 0.12
CA SER A 245 -17.77 13.58 1.34
C SER A 245 -18.55 14.18 2.52
N LEU A 246 -18.30 13.65 3.71
CA LEU A 246 -18.91 14.09 4.97
C LEU A 246 -18.29 15.40 5.47
N LEU A 247 -17.00 15.61 5.21
CA LEU A 247 -16.28 16.84 5.56
C LEU A 247 -16.11 17.75 4.34
N SER A 248 -15.71 18.99 4.60
CA SER A 248 -15.47 20.01 3.58
C SER A 248 -14.14 20.73 3.82
N GLY A 249 -13.66 21.45 2.81
CA GLY A 249 -12.38 22.16 2.86
C GLY A 249 -11.22 21.30 2.41
N ASP A 250 -10.00 21.67 2.78
CA ASP A 250 -8.79 21.02 2.27
C ASP A 250 -8.49 19.67 2.95
N ILE A 251 -9.12 19.39 4.09
CA ILE A 251 -8.96 18.14 4.84
C ILE A 251 -9.39 16.88 4.06
N ILE A 252 -10.28 17.05 3.08
CA ILE A 252 -10.75 15.94 2.22
C ILE A 252 -9.69 15.46 1.22
N PHE A 253 -8.55 16.16 1.12
CA PHE A 253 -7.39 15.78 0.30
C PHE A 253 -6.24 15.23 1.14
N VAL A 254 -6.44 15.09 2.46
CA VAL A 254 -5.45 14.53 3.39
C VAL A 254 -5.66 13.02 3.45
N ASP A 255 -4.60 12.28 3.19
CA ASP A 255 -4.62 10.82 3.24
C ASP A 255 -5.05 10.26 4.60
N ALA A 256 -5.76 9.13 4.58
CA ALA A 256 -6.19 8.44 5.79
C ALA A 256 -5.04 8.10 6.74
N LEU A 257 -3.85 7.83 6.20
CA LEU A 257 -2.65 7.53 6.98
C LEU A 257 -2.33 8.64 7.99
N ILE A 258 -2.52 9.92 7.63
CA ILE A 258 -2.17 11.06 8.50
C ILE A 258 -3.00 11.07 9.78
N ILE A 259 -4.23 10.55 9.74
CA ILE A 259 -5.15 10.53 10.87
C ILE A 259 -5.14 9.16 11.56
N ALA A 260 -5.26 8.08 10.78
CA ALA A 260 -5.43 6.73 11.30
C ALA A 260 -4.15 6.19 11.95
N LEU A 261 -2.96 6.47 11.38
CA LEU A 261 -1.71 5.96 11.92
C LEU A 261 -1.39 6.54 13.32
N PRO A 262 -1.43 7.87 13.55
CA PRO A 262 -1.21 8.41 14.89
C PRO A 262 -2.24 7.91 15.92
N LEU A 263 -3.52 7.84 15.55
CA LEU A 263 -4.56 7.33 16.44
C LEU A 263 -4.33 5.86 16.81
N SER A 264 -3.90 5.05 15.84
CA SER A 264 -3.52 3.66 16.09
C SER A 264 -2.32 3.56 17.02
N ILE A 265 -1.27 4.37 16.82
CA ILE A 265 -0.08 4.42 17.70
C ILE A 265 -0.46 4.81 19.12
N ILE A 266 -1.25 5.87 19.29
CA ILE A 266 -1.72 6.33 20.60
C ILE A 266 -2.52 5.22 21.29
N THR A 267 -3.41 4.55 20.55
CA THR A 267 -4.19 3.42 21.07
C THR A 267 -3.28 2.27 21.53
N ALA A 268 -2.27 1.91 20.73
CA ALA A 268 -1.29 0.88 21.08
C ALA A 268 -0.62 1.19 22.42
N ILE A 269 -0.20 2.44 22.63
CA ILE A 269 0.48 2.89 23.84
C ILE A 269 -0.48 2.89 25.03
N VAL A 270 -1.61 3.60 24.92
CA VAL A 270 -2.57 3.79 26.02
C VAL A 270 -3.13 2.46 26.50
N VAL A 271 -3.58 1.60 25.58
CA VAL A 271 -4.15 0.30 25.97
C VAL A 271 -3.06 -0.61 26.54
N SER A 272 -1.82 -0.57 26.02
CA SER A 272 -0.73 -1.36 26.60
C SER A 272 -0.38 -0.92 28.03
N LEU A 273 -0.47 0.38 28.33
CA LEU A 273 -0.27 0.90 29.69
C LEU A 273 -1.39 0.49 30.65
N MET A 274 -2.61 0.36 30.15
CA MET A 274 -3.80 0.01 30.94
C MET A 274 -4.01 -1.50 31.11
N THR A 275 -3.26 -2.34 30.40
CA THR A 275 -3.50 -3.79 30.36
C THR A 275 -2.37 -4.59 31.00
N LYS A 276 -2.66 -5.85 31.33
CA LYS A 276 -1.69 -6.73 32.01
C LYS A 276 -0.49 -6.99 31.11
N LYS A 277 0.70 -6.71 31.63
CA LYS A 277 1.98 -6.98 30.96
C LYS A 277 2.17 -8.48 30.71
N MET A 278 2.88 -8.80 29.63
CA MET A 278 3.22 -10.18 29.30
C MET A 278 4.19 -10.79 30.32
N ASN A 279 4.22 -12.12 30.39
CA ASN A 279 5.11 -12.85 31.29
C ASN A 279 6.57 -12.49 31.02
N LYS A 280 7.32 -12.12 32.08
CA LYS A 280 8.75 -11.78 31.98
C LYS A 280 9.57 -12.86 31.27
N LYS A 281 9.35 -14.14 31.60
CA LYS A 281 10.06 -15.26 30.94
C LYS A 281 9.84 -15.31 29.42
N HIS A 282 8.64 -14.95 28.97
CA HIS A 282 8.32 -14.89 27.55
C HIS A 282 9.01 -13.68 26.89
N LEU A 283 8.94 -12.51 27.54
CA LEU A 283 9.63 -11.31 27.07
C LEU A 283 11.14 -11.51 26.97
N ASP A 284 11.77 -12.12 27.98
CA ASP A 284 13.20 -12.38 27.96
C ASP A 284 13.57 -13.34 26.83
N ARG A 285 12.75 -14.36 26.54
CA ARG A 285 12.96 -15.25 25.38
C ARG A 285 12.85 -14.51 24.04
N CYS A 286 11.93 -13.55 23.91
CA CYS A 286 11.70 -12.83 22.66
C CYS A 286 12.73 -11.72 22.40
N PHE A 287 13.28 -11.11 23.45
CA PHE A 287 14.17 -9.94 23.33
C PHE A 287 15.64 -10.24 23.64
N ASN A 288 15.97 -11.44 24.13
CA ASN A 288 17.36 -11.87 24.26
C ASN A 288 17.76 -12.58 22.96
N ASP A 289 18.20 -11.77 22.00
CA ASP A 289 18.93 -12.17 20.79
C ASP A 289 20.43 -12.33 21.09
#